data_AF-A0A950Z2G9-F1
#
_entry.id   AF-A0A950Z2G9-F1
#
_cell.length_a   1.000
_cell.length_b   1.000
_cell.length_c   1.000
_cell.angle_alpha   90.00
_cell.angle_beta   90.00
_cell.angle_gamma   90.00
#
_symmetry.space_group_name_H-M   'P 1'
#
loop_
_entity.id
_entity.type
_entity.pdbx_description
1 polymer ?
#
loop_
_entity_poly.entity_id
_entity_poly.type
_entity_poly.pdbx_seq_one_letter_code
_entity_poly.pdbx_strand_id
1 'polypeptide(L)'
;MLKFLCDSALDHPDEPLSEQRIGTAVFGRERGYDTAVDTIARVQVSQLRKKLKEYYSSEGSHERLIIDIPLGSYVPTFSRRDSLATPPVASVIGLPAEHHRESTNFWKYCAAILLVTTFTLAASLAVIKHDANTRTVSGGPRLDTFWKPFLAGTRDLPVVVSDANLMIVSRMLGRVVTLHEYRDPNYPESLIEQFSDAKTREAAKTILGNYYTGTQDTRVVNVLASLVEQYQTRIVVVPAREFRLIPGAAGNVVLIGHNHGNPWFELFDSRMNFHYVWAKGADSPVIANRRPRAGEQSEYGVVFQRSGFCVVAYEPTPDGHGNALLIIGT
;
A
#
# COMPACT_ATOMS: atom_id res chain seq x y z
N MET A 1 13.40 -16.99 -24.25
CA MET A 1 13.62 -17.02 -22.79
C MET A 1 13.31 -18.38 -22.15
N LEU A 2 12.10 -18.95 -22.26
CA LEU A 2 11.81 -20.29 -21.69
C LEU A 2 12.84 -21.35 -22.10
N LYS A 3 13.16 -21.42 -23.40
CA LYS A 3 14.19 -22.31 -23.93
C LYS A 3 15.54 -22.14 -23.20
N PHE A 4 16.01 -20.90 -23.04
CA PHE A 4 17.26 -20.58 -22.37
C PHE A 4 17.28 -21.06 -20.91
N LEU A 5 16.17 -20.91 -20.17
CA LEU A 5 16.06 -21.39 -18.80
C LEU A 5 16.13 -22.93 -18.73
N CYS A 6 15.45 -23.62 -19.66
CA CYS A 6 15.45 -25.08 -19.72
C CYS A 6 16.82 -25.63 -20.14
N ASP A 7 17.42 -25.07 -21.19
CA ASP A 7 18.77 -25.47 -21.65
C ASP A 7 19.78 -25.30 -20.52
N SER A 8 19.77 -24.13 -19.84
CA SER A 8 20.69 -23.87 -18.73
C SER A 8 20.51 -24.83 -17.55
N ALA A 9 19.27 -25.25 -17.26
CA ALA A 9 18.98 -26.19 -16.18
C ALA A 9 19.33 -27.64 -16.53
N LEU A 10 19.29 -28.01 -17.82
CA LEU A 10 19.57 -29.36 -18.29
C LEU A 10 21.07 -29.56 -18.58
N ASP A 11 21.74 -28.56 -19.15
CA ASP A 11 23.15 -28.64 -19.54
C ASP A 11 24.11 -28.30 -18.38
N HIS A 12 23.66 -27.47 -17.42
CA HIS A 12 24.46 -26.99 -16.29
C HIS A 12 23.68 -27.01 -14.95
N PRO A 13 23.26 -28.20 -14.45
CA PRO A 13 22.39 -28.32 -13.29
C PRO A 13 22.99 -27.78 -11.98
N ASP A 14 24.31 -27.72 -11.87
CA ASP A 14 25.03 -27.26 -10.67
C ASP A 14 25.31 -25.74 -10.68
N GLU A 15 25.02 -25.03 -11.78
CA GLU A 15 25.30 -23.60 -11.89
C GLU A 15 24.05 -22.76 -11.59
N PRO A 16 24.04 -21.96 -10.51
CA PRO A 16 22.87 -21.17 -10.17
C PRO A 16 22.56 -20.13 -11.25
N LEU A 17 21.31 -20.12 -11.70
CA LEU A 17 20.82 -19.17 -12.68
C LEU A 17 20.45 -17.86 -11.99
N SER A 18 21.32 -16.85 -12.07
CA SER A 18 21.07 -15.53 -11.46
C SER A 18 20.33 -14.58 -12.40
N GLU A 19 19.62 -13.60 -11.83
CA GLU A 19 18.91 -12.57 -12.61
C GLU A 19 19.82 -11.85 -13.59
N GLN A 20 21.05 -11.55 -13.17
CA GLN A 20 22.07 -10.87 -13.96
C GLN A 20 22.51 -11.71 -15.18
N ARG A 21 22.67 -13.04 -15.01
CA ARG A 21 23.00 -13.93 -16.13
C ARG A 21 21.90 -13.95 -17.19
N ILE A 22 20.64 -13.95 -16.76
CA ILE A 22 19.49 -13.89 -17.65
C ILE A 22 19.45 -12.55 -18.40
N GLY A 23 19.69 -11.44 -17.68
CA GLY A 23 19.81 -10.11 -18.28
C GLY A 23 20.87 -10.01 -19.37
N THR A 24 22.07 -10.54 -19.12
CA THR A 24 23.15 -10.51 -20.10
C THR A 24 22.90 -11.46 -21.27
N ALA A 25 22.48 -12.72 -21.00
CA ALA A 25 22.38 -13.74 -22.03
C ALA A 25 21.12 -13.66 -22.90
N VAL A 26 20.00 -13.15 -22.34
CA VAL A 26 18.71 -13.08 -23.05
C VAL A 26 18.39 -11.66 -23.51
N PHE A 27 18.79 -10.64 -22.74
CA PHE A 27 18.44 -9.24 -22.99
C PHE A 27 19.63 -8.36 -23.40
N GLY A 28 20.83 -8.95 -23.58
CA GLY A 28 22.01 -8.25 -24.07
C GLY A 28 22.55 -7.17 -23.13
N ARG A 29 22.26 -7.25 -21.83
CA ARG A 29 22.74 -6.28 -20.84
C ARG A 29 24.23 -6.46 -20.53
N GLU A 30 24.90 -5.36 -20.20
CA GLU A 30 26.30 -5.36 -19.81
C GLU A 30 26.55 -6.24 -18.57
N ARG A 31 27.73 -6.87 -18.52
CA ARG A 31 28.12 -7.69 -17.36
C ARG A 31 28.28 -6.77 -16.15
N GLY A 32 27.50 -7.02 -15.10
CA GLY A 32 27.55 -6.24 -13.86
C GLY A 32 26.45 -5.20 -13.73
N TYR A 33 25.48 -5.17 -14.65
CA TYR A 33 24.34 -4.26 -14.54
C TYR A 33 23.55 -4.47 -13.24
N ASP A 34 23.04 -3.37 -12.69
CA ASP A 34 22.29 -3.41 -11.44
C ASP A 34 20.88 -3.92 -11.67
N THR A 35 20.61 -5.14 -11.22
CA THR A 35 19.28 -5.79 -11.28
C THR A 35 18.23 -5.09 -10.42
N ALA A 36 18.61 -4.26 -9.45
CA ALA A 36 17.67 -3.45 -8.66
C ALA A 36 17.14 -2.25 -9.48
N VAL A 37 17.94 -1.73 -10.41
CA VAL A 37 17.57 -0.62 -11.29
C VAL A 37 16.91 -1.14 -12.57
N ASP A 38 17.40 -2.23 -13.14
CA ASP A 38 16.83 -2.86 -14.33
C ASP A 38 16.22 -4.24 -14.02
N THR A 39 14.91 -4.24 -13.81
CA THR A 39 14.13 -5.41 -13.43
C THR A 39 13.65 -6.25 -14.63
N ILE A 40 14.20 -6.05 -15.83
CA ILE A 40 13.70 -6.70 -17.05
C ILE A 40 13.64 -8.24 -16.93
N ALA A 41 14.64 -8.85 -16.31
CA ALA A 41 14.71 -10.29 -16.14
C ALA A 41 13.65 -10.82 -15.16
N ARG A 42 13.51 -10.25 -13.94
CA ARG A 42 12.45 -10.68 -12.99
C ARG A 42 11.03 -10.44 -13.51
N VAL A 43 10.80 -9.36 -14.25
CA VAL A 43 9.48 -9.05 -14.83
C VAL A 43 9.13 -10.08 -15.89
N GLN A 44 10.05 -10.37 -16.80
CA GLN A 44 9.82 -11.31 -17.89
C GLN A 44 9.65 -12.75 -17.36
N VAL A 45 10.42 -13.17 -16.36
CA VAL A 45 10.27 -14.50 -15.73
C VAL A 45 8.92 -14.61 -15.00
N SER A 46 8.45 -13.54 -14.37
CA SER A 46 7.11 -13.51 -13.76
C SER A 46 5.98 -13.62 -14.79
N GLN A 47 6.12 -12.96 -15.94
CA GLN A 47 5.20 -13.11 -17.07
C GLN A 47 5.23 -14.54 -17.65
N LEU A 48 6.42 -15.15 -17.73
CA LEU A 48 6.58 -16.52 -18.20
C LEU A 48 5.88 -17.53 -17.26
N ARG A 49 6.00 -17.37 -15.93
CA ARG A 49 5.26 -18.19 -14.95
C ARG A 49 3.75 -18.12 -15.18
N LYS A 50 3.23 -16.90 -15.37
CA LYS A 50 1.80 -16.68 -15.62
C LYS A 50 1.35 -17.40 -16.90
N LYS A 51 2.12 -17.26 -17.99
CA LYS A 51 1.83 -17.93 -19.27
C LYS A 51 1.91 -19.45 -19.18
N LEU A 52 2.88 -20.03 -18.46
CA LEU A 52 2.96 -21.48 -18.25
C LEU A 52 1.75 -22.00 -17.46
N LYS A 53 1.34 -21.28 -16.41
CA LYS A 53 0.15 -21.62 -15.61
C LYS A 53 -1.12 -21.57 -16.46
N GLU A 54 -1.29 -20.52 -17.26
CA GLU A 54 -2.42 -20.39 -18.18
C GLU A 54 -2.41 -21.52 -19.21
N TYR A 55 -1.27 -21.78 -19.86
CA TYR A 55 -1.12 -22.84 -20.85
C TYR A 55 -1.49 -24.23 -20.32
N TYR A 56 -0.94 -24.65 -19.17
CA TYR A 56 -1.25 -25.96 -18.57
C TYR A 56 -2.66 -26.06 -17.98
N SER A 57 -3.36 -24.93 -17.82
CA SER A 57 -4.78 -24.88 -17.41
C SER A 57 -5.76 -24.94 -18.58
N SER A 58 -5.30 -24.74 -19.82
CA SER A 58 -6.11 -24.75 -21.03
C SER A 58 -5.57 -25.76 -22.06
N GLU A 59 -4.78 -25.29 -23.03
CA GLU A 59 -4.29 -26.04 -24.18
C GLU A 59 -3.38 -27.21 -23.77
N GLY A 60 -2.53 -27.00 -22.76
CA GLY A 60 -1.61 -28.00 -22.21
C GLY A 60 -2.21 -28.89 -21.12
N SER A 61 -3.54 -28.89 -20.94
CA SER A 61 -4.22 -29.64 -19.87
C SER A 61 -4.07 -31.17 -19.96
N HIS A 62 -3.62 -31.69 -21.10
CA HIS A 62 -3.35 -33.12 -21.31
C HIS A 62 -1.87 -33.43 -21.53
N GLU A 63 -0.98 -32.45 -21.42
CA GLU A 63 0.45 -32.69 -21.57
C GLU A 63 1.01 -33.50 -20.39
N ARG A 64 1.83 -34.50 -20.73
CA ARG A 64 2.43 -35.41 -19.75
C ARG A 64 3.64 -34.78 -19.05
N LEU A 65 4.33 -33.84 -19.69
CA LEU A 65 5.48 -33.14 -19.13
C LEU A 65 5.07 -31.73 -18.75
N ILE A 66 5.23 -31.38 -17.47
CA ILE A 66 4.93 -30.05 -16.95
C ILE A 66 6.24 -29.36 -16.59
N ILE A 67 6.42 -28.16 -17.13
CA ILE A 67 7.51 -27.25 -16.77
C ILE A 67 6.97 -26.22 -15.79
N ASP A 68 7.57 -26.13 -14.60
CA ASP A 68 7.24 -25.12 -13.60
C ASP A 68 8.48 -24.34 -13.14
N ILE A 69 8.32 -23.05 -12.84
CA ILE A 69 9.42 -22.17 -12.39
C ILE A 69 9.06 -21.64 -10.99
N PRO A 70 9.65 -22.18 -9.91
CA PRO A 70 9.31 -21.79 -8.54
C PRO A 70 9.47 -20.29 -8.26
N LEU A 71 8.69 -19.77 -7.31
CA LEU A 71 8.85 -18.40 -6.82
C LEU A 71 10.22 -18.24 -6.15
N GLY A 72 10.91 -17.13 -6.44
CA GLY A 72 12.25 -16.86 -5.94
C GLY A 72 13.38 -17.64 -6.63
N SER A 73 13.05 -18.58 -7.53
CA SER A 73 14.04 -19.30 -8.34
C SER A 73 13.90 -18.95 -9.82
N TYR A 74 15.01 -18.97 -10.55
CA TYR A 74 15.03 -18.86 -12.00
C TYR A 74 15.24 -20.20 -12.71
N VAL A 75 15.38 -21.28 -11.93
CA VAL A 75 15.63 -22.64 -12.43
C VAL A 75 14.30 -23.37 -12.64
N PRO A 76 13.96 -23.80 -13.88
CA PRO A 76 12.76 -24.59 -14.14
C PRO A 76 12.88 -26.01 -13.57
N THR A 77 11.73 -26.56 -13.21
CA THR A 77 11.55 -27.94 -12.73
C THR A 77 10.64 -28.70 -13.68
N PHE A 78 10.89 -29.99 -13.83
CA PHE A 78 10.19 -30.86 -14.78
C PHE A 78 9.48 -31.97 -14.02
N SER A 79 8.17 -32.12 -14.23
CA SER A 79 7.37 -33.16 -13.58
C SER A 79 6.47 -33.89 -14.58
N ARG A 80 6.16 -35.16 -14.30
CA ARG A 80 5.28 -35.97 -15.15
C ARG A 80 3.87 -36.02 -14.55
N ARG A 81 2.84 -35.78 -15.36
CA ARG A 81 1.44 -35.95 -14.97
C ARG A 81 1.03 -37.40 -15.19
N ASP A 82 0.85 -38.15 -14.11
CA ASP A 82 0.30 -39.51 -14.18
C ASP A 82 -1.22 -39.45 -14.30
N SER A 83 -1.75 -39.92 -15.42
CA SER A 83 -3.19 -40.01 -15.68
C SER A 83 -3.81 -41.19 -14.93
N LEU A 84 -4.65 -40.92 -13.93
CA LEU A 84 -5.63 -41.88 -13.38
C LEU A 84 -6.94 -41.74 -14.18
N ALA A 85 -7.77 -42.72 -14.54
CA ALA A 85 -7.73 -44.17 -14.81
C ALA A 85 -9.19 -44.53 -15.22
N THR A 86 -9.42 -45.48 -16.13
CA THR A 86 -10.69 -46.24 -16.24
C THR A 86 -10.36 -47.72 -16.54
N PRO A 87 -11.01 -48.72 -15.91
CA PRO A 87 -10.51 -50.11 -15.81
C PRO A 87 -11.22 -51.07 -16.82
N PRO A 88 -11.11 -52.41 -16.69
CA PRO A 88 -10.17 -53.28 -17.41
C PRO A 88 -10.86 -54.15 -18.48
N VAL A 89 -10.16 -54.49 -19.57
CA VAL A 89 -10.49 -55.67 -20.41
C VAL A 89 -9.22 -56.48 -20.68
N ALA A 90 -9.17 -57.59 -19.94
CA ALA A 90 -8.54 -58.89 -20.18
C ALA A 90 -7.41 -59.07 -21.24
N SER A 91 -6.35 -59.76 -20.75
CA SER A 91 -5.46 -60.72 -21.44
C SER A 91 -4.32 -60.08 -22.28
N VAL A 92 -3.03 -60.47 -22.28
CA VAL A 92 -2.33 -61.75 -22.08
C VAL A 92 -0.82 -61.46 -21.80
N ILE A 93 -0.24 -62.12 -20.78
CA ILE A 93 1.18 -62.56 -20.60
C ILE A 93 2.35 -61.55 -20.72
N GLY A 94 3.21 -61.52 -19.67
CA GLY A 94 4.64 -61.20 -19.90
C GLY A 94 5.51 -60.66 -18.74
N LEU A 95 5.68 -61.42 -17.65
CA LEU A 95 6.91 -61.52 -16.80
C LEU A 95 7.41 -60.29 -15.98
N PRO A 96 8.23 -60.53 -14.92
CA PRO A 96 8.04 -59.94 -13.60
C PRO A 96 9.14 -58.94 -13.19
N ALA A 97 8.85 -58.10 -12.20
CA ALA A 97 9.59 -58.00 -10.94
C ALA A 97 9.14 -56.75 -10.19
N GLU A 98 8.40 -56.97 -9.10
CA GLU A 98 8.14 -55.96 -8.08
C GLU A 98 9.45 -55.55 -7.41
N HIS A 99 9.66 -54.24 -7.25
CA HIS A 99 10.43 -53.71 -6.14
C HIS A 99 9.49 -52.96 -5.20
N HIS A 100 9.70 -53.17 -3.91
CA HIS A 100 8.75 -52.89 -2.85
C HIS A 100 8.34 -51.43 -2.72
N ARG A 101 7.02 -51.29 -2.77
CA ARG A 101 6.13 -50.28 -2.21
C ARG A 101 6.55 -49.80 -0.81
N GLU A 102 7.06 -48.58 -0.69
CA GLU A 102 6.87 -47.77 0.52
C GLU A 102 5.66 -46.85 0.34
N SER A 103 4.51 -47.44 0.66
CA SER A 103 3.26 -46.71 0.89
C SER A 103 3.30 -46.11 2.29
N THR A 104 3.87 -44.92 2.43
CA THR A 104 3.89 -44.25 3.73
C THR A 104 3.38 -42.80 3.59
N ASN A 105 2.08 -42.67 3.87
CA ASN A 105 1.48 -41.51 4.53
C ASN A 105 1.29 -40.22 3.71
N PHE A 106 1.47 -40.19 2.38
CA PHE A 106 1.21 -38.98 1.56
C PHE A 106 -0.16 -38.33 1.80
N TRP A 107 -1.22 -39.15 1.94
CA TRP A 107 -2.56 -38.66 2.23
C TRP A 107 -2.67 -37.99 3.63
N LYS A 108 -1.87 -38.42 4.61
CA LYS A 108 -1.79 -37.74 5.92
C LYS A 108 -1.16 -36.36 5.78
N TYR A 109 -0.19 -36.18 4.88
CA TYR A 109 0.38 -34.86 4.59
C TYR A 109 -0.60 -33.95 3.84
N CYS A 110 -1.35 -34.47 2.86
CA CYS A 110 -2.42 -33.70 2.22
C CYS A 110 -3.53 -33.31 3.20
N ALA A 111 -3.94 -34.22 4.08
CA ALA A 111 -4.93 -33.94 5.12
C ALA A 111 -4.41 -32.92 6.15
N ALA A 112 -3.13 -33.01 6.52
CA ALA A 112 -2.49 -32.04 7.40
C ALA A 112 -2.40 -30.64 6.75
N ILE A 113 -2.05 -30.55 5.47
CA ILE A 113 -2.01 -29.28 4.72
C ILE A 113 -3.42 -28.69 4.60
N LEU A 114 -4.44 -29.50 4.33
CA LEU A 114 -5.83 -29.04 4.28
C LEU A 114 -6.31 -28.53 5.66
N LEU A 115 -5.95 -29.22 6.75
CA LEU A 115 -6.26 -28.78 8.11
C LEU A 115 -5.54 -27.48 8.47
N VAL A 116 -4.26 -27.34 8.13
CA VAL A 116 -3.51 -26.10 8.38
C VAL A 116 -4.07 -24.95 7.55
N THR A 117 -4.37 -25.16 6.27
CA THR A 117 -4.93 -24.11 5.42
C THR A 117 -6.34 -23.69 5.87
N THR A 118 -7.22 -24.64 6.19
CA THR A 118 -8.54 -24.32 6.73
C THR A 118 -8.46 -23.65 8.10
N PHE A 119 -7.55 -24.08 8.99
CA PHE A 119 -7.32 -23.42 10.28
C PHE A 119 -6.77 -22.00 10.10
N THR A 120 -5.80 -21.79 9.20
CA THR A 120 -5.27 -20.45 8.91
C THR A 120 -6.31 -19.53 8.29
N LEU A 121 -7.16 -20.05 7.40
CA LEU A 121 -8.27 -19.29 6.82
C LEU A 121 -9.33 -18.95 7.88
N ALA A 122 -9.71 -19.92 8.71
CA ALA A 122 -10.65 -19.72 9.80
C ALA A 122 -10.10 -18.75 10.85
N ALA A 123 -8.81 -18.86 11.21
CA ALA A 123 -8.12 -17.93 12.10
C ALA A 123 -8.03 -16.54 11.47
N SER A 124 -7.74 -16.41 10.17
CA SER A 124 -7.74 -15.12 9.47
C SER A 124 -9.12 -14.48 9.46
N LEU A 125 -10.17 -15.27 9.18
CA LEU A 125 -11.56 -14.80 9.24
C LEU A 125 -12.00 -14.46 10.67
N ALA A 126 -11.55 -15.22 11.67
CA ALA A 126 -11.80 -14.95 13.08
C ALA A 126 -11.08 -13.69 13.54
N VAL A 127 -9.84 -13.45 13.11
CA VAL A 127 -9.11 -12.20 13.36
C VAL A 127 -9.84 -11.04 12.68
N ILE A 128 -10.24 -11.16 11.40
CA ILE A 128 -11.01 -10.13 10.70
C ILE A 128 -12.33 -9.83 11.41
N LYS A 129 -13.09 -10.86 11.83
CA LYS A 129 -14.34 -10.69 12.60
C LYS A 129 -14.09 -10.13 14.00
N HIS A 130 -13.02 -10.54 14.66
CA HIS A 130 -12.68 -10.05 15.99
C HIS A 130 -12.24 -8.59 15.93
N ASP A 131 -11.42 -8.20 14.96
CA ASP A 131 -11.02 -6.81 14.73
C ASP A 131 -12.23 -5.94 14.33
N ALA A 132 -13.17 -6.49 13.55
CA ALA A 132 -14.45 -5.84 13.25
C ALA A 132 -15.36 -5.68 14.49
N ASN A 133 -15.41 -6.69 15.38
CA ASN A 133 -16.22 -6.63 16.61
C ASN A 133 -15.57 -5.86 17.77
N THR A 134 -14.25 -5.67 17.77
CA THR A 134 -13.52 -5.03 18.89
C THR A 134 -13.25 -3.54 18.68
N ARG A 135 -13.60 -2.96 17.52
CA ARG A 135 -13.30 -1.56 17.21
C ARG A 135 -14.48 -0.73 16.71
N THR A 136 -15.72 -1.13 16.99
CA THR A 136 -16.85 -0.21 16.85
C THR A 136 -16.77 0.83 17.95
N VAL A 137 -16.24 2.01 17.62
CA VAL A 137 -16.37 3.19 18.49
C VAL A 137 -17.83 3.59 18.49
N SER A 138 -18.62 3.03 19.40
CA SER A 138 -20.00 3.45 19.59
C SER A 138 -20.05 4.85 20.20
N GLY A 139 -20.81 5.74 19.57
CA GLY A 139 -21.03 7.10 20.04
C GLY A 139 -21.66 7.09 21.43
N GLY A 140 -21.13 7.94 22.30
CA GLY A 140 -21.75 8.25 23.59
C GLY A 140 -22.44 9.62 23.55
N PRO A 141 -23.22 9.99 24.58
CA PRO A 141 -23.95 11.27 24.63
C PRO A 141 -23.07 12.52 24.45
N ARG A 142 -21.78 12.43 24.84
CA ARG A 142 -20.80 13.51 24.65
C ARG A 142 -20.37 13.66 23.18
N LEU A 143 -20.19 12.54 22.47
CA LEU A 143 -19.83 12.57 21.06
C LEU A 143 -20.99 13.10 20.21
N ASP A 144 -22.23 12.77 20.59
CA ASP A 144 -23.45 13.30 19.96
C ASP A 144 -23.52 14.83 19.95
N THR A 145 -23.01 15.48 20.99
CA THR A 145 -23.03 16.95 21.10
C THR A 145 -22.24 17.61 19.97
N PHE A 146 -21.20 16.95 19.45
CA PHE A 146 -20.41 17.44 18.33
C PHE A 146 -20.87 16.84 17.00
N TRP A 147 -21.01 15.52 16.91
CA TRP A 147 -21.21 14.83 15.63
C TRP A 147 -22.60 15.03 15.04
N LYS A 148 -23.66 15.14 15.86
CA LYS A 148 -25.01 15.40 15.32
C LYS A 148 -25.10 16.73 14.57
N PRO A 149 -24.71 17.88 15.14
CA PRO A 149 -24.74 19.14 14.41
C PRO A 149 -23.72 19.17 13.26
N PHE A 150 -22.52 18.58 13.44
CA PHE A 150 -21.51 18.52 12.38
C PHE A 150 -21.92 17.66 11.18
N LEU A 151 -22.76 16.64 11.38
CA LEU A 151 -23.19 15.76 10.29
C LEU A 151 -24.61 16.06 9.81
N ALA A 152 -25.28 17.06 10.39
CA ALA A 152 -26.64 17.41 10.03
C ALA A 152 -26.76 17.69 8.52
N GLY A 153 -27.59 16.92 7.82
CA GLY A 153 -27.78 17.03 6.37
C GLY A 153 -26.59 16.56 5.52
N THR A 154 -25.53 16.01 6.13
CA THR A 154 -24.33 15.53 5.43
C THR A 154 -24.44 14.01 5.19
N ARG A 155 -24.78 13.63 3.96
CA ARG A 155 -24.78 12.21 3.55
C ARG A 155 -23.36 11.70 3.31
N ASP A 156 -22.54 12.53 2.67
CA ASP A 156 -21.21 12.19 2.19
C ASP A 156 -20.22 13.15 2.83
N LEU A 157 -19.44 12.68 3.80
CA LEU A 157 -18.44 13.48 4.48
C LEU A 157 -17.09 13.32 3.75
N PRO A 158 -16.58 14.35 3.04
CA PRO A 158 -15.24 14.30 2.49
C PRO A 158 -14.21 14.28 3.62
N VAL A 159 -13.35 13.26 3.58
CA VAL A 159 -12.18 13.14 4.46
C VAL A 159 -10.93 13.19 3.59
N VAL A 160 -10.23 14.32 3.68
CA VAL A 160 -9.07 14.61 2.86
C VAL A 160 -7.83 14.04 3.53
N VAL A 161 -7.25 13.03 2.90
CA VAL A 161 -6.03 12.36 3.36
C VAL A 161 -4.79 13.01 2.76
N SER A 162 -3.68 12.88 3.49
CA SER A 162 -2.39 13.45 3.14
C SER A 162 -1.83 12.81 1.86
N ASP A 163 -1.16 13.64 1.07
CA ASP A 163 -0.25 13.21 0.02
C ASP A 163 1.13 12.89 0.66
N ALA A 164 1.39 11.59 0.86
CA ALA A 164 2.65 11.14 1.45
C ALA A 164 3.86 11.47 0.55
N ASN A 165 3.65 11.58 -0.77
CA ASN A 165 4.71 11.92 -1.71
C ASN A 165 5.11 13.39 -1.58
N LEU A 166 4.13 14.27 -1.35
CA LEU A 166 4.40 15.68 -1.10
C LEU A 166 5.24 15.88 0.17
N MET A 167 5.04 15.06 1.21
CA MET A 167 5.87 15.13 2.42
C MET A 167 7.33 14.86 2.12
N ILE A 168 7.61 13.84 1.29
CA ILE A 168 8.97 13.48 0.88
C ILE A 168 9.57 14.62 0.05
N VAL A 169 8.83 15.11 -0.94
CA VAL A 169 9.30 16.19 -1.83
C VAL A 169 9.51 17.50 -1.08
N SER A 170 8.62 17.86 -0.15
CA SER A 170 8.79 19.03 0.73
C SER A 170 10.07 18.90 1.56
N ARG A 171 10.40 17.70 2.05
CA ARG A 171 11.66 17.44 2.77
C ARG A 171 12.87 17.56 1.83
N MET A 172 12.78 17.09 0.59
CA MET A 172 13.83 17.25 -0.42
C MET A 172 14.06 18.73 -0.77
N LEU A 173 12.99 19.54 -0.86
CA LEU A 173 13.07 20.99 -1.08
C LEU A 173 13.55 21.76 0.16
N GLY A 174 13.50 21.16 1.34
CA GLY A 174 13.81 21.83 2.61
C GLY A 174 12.77 22.86 3.04
N ARG A 175 11.57 22.85 2.45
CA ARG A 175 10.47 23.78 2.77
C ARG A 175 9.11 23.14 2.53
N VAL A 176 8.09 23.74 3.13
CA VAL A 176 6.70 23.39 2.82
C VAL A 176 6.34 23.87 1.42
N VAL A 177 5.63 23.03 0.67
CA VAL A 177 5.02 23.41 -0.61
C VAL A 177 3.69 24.10 -0.32
N THR A 178 3.52 25.32 -0.83
CA THR A 178 2.31 26.12 -0.57
C THR A 178 1.09 25.56 -1.29
N LEU A 179 -0.10 25.91 -0.82
CA LEU A 179 -1.35 25.56 -1.51
C LEU A 179 -1.42 26.16 -2.91
N HIS A 180 -0.81 27.34 -3.11
CA HIS A 180 -0.73 27.97 -4.43
C HIS A 180 0.06 27.11 -5.43
N GLU A 181 1.26 26.68 -5.05
CA GLU A 181 2.10 25.79 -5.88
C GLU A 181 1.46 24.43 -6.11
N TYR A 182 0.82 23.88 -5.08
CA TYR A 182 0.17 22.58 -5.15
C TYR A 182 -1.08 22.56 -6.05
N ARG A 183 -1.68 23.74 -6.28
CA ARG A 183 -2.83 23.92 -7.17
C ARG A 183 -2.45 24.51 -8.52
N ASP A 184 -1.16 24.66 -8.79
CA ASP A 184 -0.67 25.11 -10.07
C ASP A 184 -1.19 24.17 -11.19
N PRO A 185 -1.72 24.70 -12.31
CA PRO A 185 -2.23 23.86 -13.40
C PRO A 185 -1.19 22.92 -14.01
N ASN A 186 0.10 23.27 -13.91
CA ASN A 186 1.22 22.45 -14.36
C ASN A 186 1.84 21.63 -13.22
N TYR A 187 1.16 21.48 -12.09
CA TYR A 187 1.58 20.55 -11.06
C TYR A 187 1.44 19.10 -11.56
N PRO A 188 2.43 18.20 -11.31
CA PRO A 188 3.62 18.39 -10.48
C PRO A 188 4.87 18.92 -11.20
N GLU A 189 4.84 19.11 -12.52
CA GLU A 189 5.99 19.54 -13.32
C GLU A 189 6.58 20.87 -12.83
N SER A 190 5.74 21.86 -12.53
CA SER A 190 6.17 23.18 -12.02
C SER A 190 6.91 23.09 -10.68
N LEU A 191 6.62 22.07 -9.86
CA LEU A 191 7.35 21.81 -8.62
C LEU A 191 8.67 21.07 -8.89
N ILE A 192 8.66 20.12 -9.82
CA ILE A 192 9.86 19.34 -10.20
C ILE A 192 10.93 20.27 -10.80
N GLU A 193 10.54 21.25 -11.61
CA GLU A 193 11.47 22.20 -12.23
C GLU A 193 12.25 23.07 -11.22
N GLN A 194 11.80 23.14 -9.97
CA GLN A 194 12.49 23.89 -8.92
C GLN A 194 13.76 23.20 -8.40
N PHE A 195 13.91 21.89 -8.66
CA PHE A 195 15.13 21.18 -8.30
C PHE A 195 16.25 21.49 -9.30
N SER A 196 17.40 21.93 -8.78
CA SER A 196 18.54 22.35 -9.61
C SER A 196 19.24 21.20 -10.32
N ASP A 197 19.27 20.00 -9.71
CA ASP A 197 19.98 18.85 -10.25
C ASP A 197 19.05 17.85 -10.97
N ALA A 198 19.54 17.26 -12.07
CA ALA A 198 18.75 16.36 -12.91
C ALA A 198 18.35 15.05 -12.20
N LYS A 199 19.19 14.56 -11.29
CA LYS A 199 18.94 13.30 -10.58
C LYS A 199 17.78 13.43 -9.60
N THR A 200 17.75 14.52 -8.85
CA THR A 200 16.68 14.87 -7.92
C THR A 200 15.39 15.17 -8.67
N ARG A 201 15.44 15.78 -9.86
CA ARG A 201 14.26 15.94 -10.73
C ARG A 201 13.65 14.61 -11.13
N GLU A 202 14.46 13.66 -11.59
CA GLU A 202 13.96 12.32 -11.95
C GLU A 202 13.42 11.55 -10.74
N ALA A 203 14.06 11.69 -9.56
CA ALA A 203 13.55 11.12 -8.32
C ALA A 203 12.20 11.75 -7.92
N ALA A 204 12.09 13.08 -7.94
CA ALA A 204 10.86 13.79 -7.64
C ALA A 204 9.74 13.43 -8.62
N LYS A 205 10.05 13.29 -9.92
CA LYS A 205 9.10 12.81 -10.94
C LYS A 205 8.59 11.41 -10.63
N THR A 206 9.46 10.50 -10.22
CA THR A 206 9.06 9.13 -9.82
C THR A 206 8.16 9.13 -8.58
N ILE A 207 8.50 9.97 -7.59
CA ILE A 207 7.75 10.10 -6.33
C ILE A 207 6.37 10.73 -6.60
N LEU A 208 6.32 11.85 -7.32
CA LEU A 208 5.07 12.58 -7.59
C LEU A 208 4.20 11.93 -8.66
N GLY A 209 4.75 11.04 -9.50
CA GLY A 209 3.96 10.31 -10.50
C GLY A 209 2.93 9.33 -9.93
N ASN A 210 2.94 9.08 -8.61
CA ASN A 210 2.05 8.14 -7.94
C ASN A 210 1.19 8.83 -6.86
N TYR A 211 0.12 8.14 -6.45
CA TYR A 211 -0.72 8.53 -5.31
C TYR A 211 -0.43 7.59 -4.15
N TYR A 212 0.23 8.09 -3.10
CA TYR A 212 0.48 7.34 -1.88
C TYR A 212 -0.14 8.06 -0.67
N THR A 213 -0.79 7.26 0.17
CA THR A 213 -1.35 7.68 1.47
C THR A 213 -0.77 6.79 2.56
N GLY A 214 -0.42 7.40 3.69
CA GLY A 214 0.18 6.70 4.82
C GLY A 214 -0.80 5.76 5.55
N THR A 215 -0.26 4.74 6.22
CA THR A 215 -1.05 3.83 7.07
C THR A 215 -1.63 4.50 8.31
N GLN A 216 -1.12 5.68 8.69
CA GLN A 216 -1.65 6.49 9.78
C GLN A 216 -3.01 7.09 9.38
N ASP A 217 -3.10 7.72 8.21
CA ASP A 217 -4.34 8.29 7.69
C ASP A 217 -5.41 7.20 7.50
N THR A 218 -5.05 6.03 6.97
CA THR A 218 -6.03 4.94 6.79
C THR A 218 -6.60 4.44 8.12
N ARG A 219 -5.81 4.43 9.20
CA ARG A 219 -6.32 4.10 10.54
C ARG A 219 -7.31 5.15 11.04
N VAL A 220 -6.99 6.44 10.87
CA VAL A 220 -7.90 7.53 11.26
C VAL A 220 -9.21 7.45 10.47
N VAL A 221 -9.13 7.27 9.15
CA VAL A 221 -10.29 7.07 8.28
C VAL A 221 -11.13 5.88 8.74
N ASN A 222 -10.52 4.75 9.08
CA ASN A 222 -11.25 3.56 9.52
C ASN A 222 -11.98 3.81 10.84
N VAL A 223 -11.35 4.47 11.81
CA VAL A 223 -11.99 4.85 13.08
C VAL A 223 -13.13 5.84 12.85
N LEU A 224 -12.90 6.86 12.02
CA LEU A 224 -13.95 7.83 11.68
C LEU A 224 -15.12 7.16 10.96
N ALA A 225 -14.86 6.20 10.06
CA ALA A 225 -15.90 5.52 9.29
C ALA A 225 -16.86 4.79 10.22
N SER A 226 -16.32 3.99 11.15
CA SER A 226 -17.13 3.32 12.17
C SER A 226 -17.89 4.30 13.08
N LEU A 227 -17.29 5.46 13.36
CA LEU A 227 -17.93 6.48 14.20
C LEU A 227 -19.06 7.21 13.48
N VAL A 228 -18.92 7.55 12.19
CA VAL A 228 -19.94 8.33 11.48
C VAL A 228 -21.08 7.47 10.91
N GLU A 229 -20.85 6.17 10.75
CA GLU A 229 -21.84 5.21 10.26
C GLU A 229 -23.11 5.20 11.14
N GLN A 230 -22.97 5.36 12.46
CA GLN A 230 -24.10 5.45 13.38
C GLN A 230 -25.00 6.68 13.14
N TYR A 231 -24.49 7.71 12.46
CA TYR A 231 -25.22 8.91 12.09
C TYR A 231 -25.76 8.85 10.65
N GLN A 232 -25.73 7.68 10.00
CA GLN A 232 -26.16 7.47 8.61
C GLN A 232 -25.37 8.30 7.57
N THR A 233 -24.17 8.72 7.94
CA THR A 233 -23.22 9.41 7.05
C THR A 233 -22.17 8.42 6.57
N ARG A 234 -21.78 8.50 5.29
CA ARG A 234 -20.64 7.76 4.75
C ARG A 234 -19.43 8.67 4.60
N ILE A 235 -18.24 8.12 4.82
CA ILE A 235 -16.99 8.79 4.48
C ILE A 235 -16.71 8.64 2.99
N VAL A 236 -16.32 9.75 2.36
CA VAL A 236 -15.70 9.76 1.04
C VAL A 236 -14.23 10.13 1.25
N VAL A 237 -13.33 9.18 1.03
CA VAL A 237 -11.89 9.44 1.14
C VAL A 237 -11.45 10.20 -0.11
N VAL A 238 -10.82 11.36 0.10
CA VAL A 238 -10.38 12.24 -0.99
C VAL A 238 -8.87 12.45 -0.88
N PRO A 239 -8.06 12.09 -1.87
CA PRO A 239 -6.66 12.47 -1.90
C PRO A 239 -6.51 13.99 -1.89
N ALA A 240 -5.56 14.54 -1.14
CA ALA A 240 -5.33 15.99 -1.10
C ALA A 240 -5.17 16.62 -2.49
N ARG A 241 -4.59 15.92 -3.47
CA ARG A 241 -4.43 16.39 -4.86
C ARG A 241 -5.75 16.58 -5.60
N GLU A 242 -6.74 15.76 -5.28
CA GLU A 242 -8.04 15.74 -5.94
C GLU A 242 -9.07 16.60 -5.21
N PHE A 243 -8.83 16.89 -3.94
CA PHE A 243 -9.74 17.73 -3.16
C PHE A 243 -9.91 19.11 -3.79
N ARG A 244 -11.14 19.61 -3.78
CA ARG A 244 -11.49 20.95 -4.24
C ARG A 244 -12.49 21.51 -3.23
N LEU A 245 -12.20 22.70 -2.71
CA LEU A 245 -13.18 23.48 -1.98
C LEU A 245 -13.98 24.30 -3.00
N ILE A 246 -15.27 24.00 -3.15
CA ILE A 246 -16.17 24.69 -4.08
C ILE A 246 -16.81 25.87 -3.33
N PRO A 247 -16.55 27.13 -3.73
CA PRO A 247 -17.13 28.29 -3.06
C PRO A 247 -18.67 28.24 -3.06
N GLY A 248 -19.28 28.48 -1.90
CA GLY A 248 -20.73 28.53 -1.76
C GLY A 248 -21.40 27.15 -1.69
N ALA A 249 -20.65 26.07 -1.87
CA ALA A 249 -21.15 24.73 -1.58
C ALA A 249 -21.18 24.53 -0.07
N ALA A 250 -22.38 24.39 0.49
CA ALA A 250 -22.51 24.02 1.89
C ALA A 250 -21.97 22.60 2.10
N GLY A 251 -21.11 22.41 3.10
CA GLY A 251 -20.55 21.10 3.38
C GLY A 251 -19.47 21.11 4.43
N ASN A 252 -19.51 20.12 5.31
CA ASN A 252 -18.46 19.91 6.28
C ASN A 252 -17.36 19.02 5.68
N VAL A 253 -16.12 19.21 6.13
CA VAL A 253 -14.95 18.46 5.64
C VAL A 253 -14.08 18.06 6.81
N VAL A 254 -13.40 16.92 6.70
CA VAL A 254 -12.32 16.54 7.61
C VAL A 254 -11.00 16.60 6.86
N LEU A 255 -10.00 17.28 7.41
CA LEU A 255 -8.64 17.30 6.89
C LEU A 255 -7.74 16.52 7.85
N ILE A 256 -7.00 15.53 7.33
CA ILE A 256 -6.05 14.72 8.09
C ILE A 256 -4.63 15.11 7.70
N GLY A 257 -3.72 15.12 8.67
CA GLY A 257 -2.29 15.30 8.49
C GLY A 257 -1.83 16.71 8.83
N HIS A 258 -0.90 17.25 8.05
CA HIS A 258 -0.35 18.58 8.27
C HIS A 258 0.10 19.20 6.94
N ASN A 259 0.46 20.48 6.97
CA ASN A 259 0.82 21.29 5.80
C ASN A 259 1.91 20.71 4.87
N HIS A 260 2.82 19.85 5.34
CA HIS A 260 3.82 19.19 4.46
C HIS A 260 3.22 18.11 3.54
N GLY A 261 2.11 17.49 3.93
CA GLY A 261 1.44 16.45 3.14
C GLY A 261 0.06 16.88 2.65
N ASN A 262 -0.50 17.92 3.24
CA ASN A 262 -1.84 18.39 2.94
C ASN A 262 -1.84 19.93 2.95
N PRO A 263 -1.57 20.59 1.82
CA PRO A 263 -1.50 22.05 1.75
C PRO A 263 -2.83 22.76 2.04
N TRP A 264 -3.96 22.05 2.04
CA TRP A 264 -5.27 22.61 2.37
C TRP A 264 -5.37 23.14 3.81
N PHE A 265 -4.48 22.71 4.70
CA PHE A 265 -4.35 23.27 6.05
C PHE A 265 -3.98 24.76 6.05
N GLU A 266 -3.32 25.27 4.99
CA GLU A 266 -2.95 26.68 4.86
C GLU A 266 -4.16 27.63 4.95
N LEU A 267 -5.34 27.18 4.51
CA LEU A 267 -6.59 27.95 4.57
C LEU A 267 -7.10 28.22 6.00
N PHE A 268 -6.61 27.46 6.97
CA PHE A 268 -7.05 27.48 8.37
C PHE A 268 -5.93 27.93 9.31
N ASP A 269 -4.68 27.82 8.89
CA ASP A 269 -3.51 28.00 9.73
C ASP A 269 -3.50 29.32 10.50
N SER A 270 -3.87 30.44 9.88
CA SER A 270 -3.93 31.76 10.54
C SER A 270 -4.96 31.85 11.68
N ARG A 271 -5.99 31.00 11.67
CA ARG A 271 -7.03 30.92 12.71
C ARG A 271 -6.66 29.99 13.86
N MET A 272 -5.73 29.06 13.63
CA MET A 272 -5.28 28.10 14.64
C MET A 272 -4.25 28.70 15.60
N ASN A 273 -4.27 28.21 16.85
CA ASN A 273 -3.27 28.53 17.86
C ASN A 273 -2.11 27.52 17.89
N PHE A 274 -2.42 26.24 17.72
CA PHE A 274 -1.46 25.15 17.66
C PHE A 274 -1.21 24.77 16.21
N HIS A 275 0.05 24.67 15.81
CA HIS A 275 0.40 24.36 14.43
C HIS A 275 1.65 23.48 14.37
N TYR A 276 1.72 22.66 13.33
CA TYR A 276 2.81 21.73 13.10
C TYR A 276 4.00 22.45 12.48
N VAL A 277 5.16 22.36 13.11
CA VAL A 277 6.40 23.01 12.66
C VAL A 277 7.59 22.08 12.75
N TRP A 278 8.47 22.18 11.76
CA TRP A 278 9.85 21.72 11.86
C TRP A 278 10.70 22.88 12.38
N ALA A 279 11.07 22.84 13.66
CA ALA A 279 12.00 23.82 14.21
C ALA A 279 13.35 23.74 13.45
N LYS A 280 13.95 24.89 13.18
CA LYS A 280 15.18 24.97 12.37
C LYS A 280 16.31 24.20 13.07
N GLY A 281 16.80 23.13 12.44
CA GLY A 281 17.84 22.26 12.99
C GLY A 281 17.34 21.20 13.98
N ALA A 282 16.02 21.04 14.13
CA ALA A 282 15.46 19.97 14.94
C ALA A 282 15.40 18.64 14.17
N ASP A 283 15.71 17.55 14.87
CA ASP A 283 15.64 16.19 14.34
C ASP A 283 14.19 15.68 14.20
N SER A 284 13.22 16.38 14.79
CA SER A 284 11.81 15.97 14.83
C SER A 284 10.87 17.18 14.83
N PRO A 285 9.65 17.02 14.29
CA PRO A 285 8.64 18.07 14.32
C PRO A 285 8.13 18.32 15.75
N VAL A 286 7.58 19.51 15.96
CA VAL A 286 6.90 19.89 17.20
C VAL A 286 5.55 20.55 16.87
N ILE A 287 4.63 20.53 17.84
CA ILE A 287 3.45 21.41 17.79
C ILE A 287 3.82 22.70 18.52
N ALA A 288 3.86 23.81 17.80
CA ALA A 288 4.08 25.13 18.40
C ALA A 288 2.74 25.78 18.79
N ASN A 289 2.72 26.37 19.97
CA ASN A 289 1.62 27.16 20.51
C ASN A 289 1.92 28.65 20.32
N ARG A 290 1.14 29.33 19.46
CA ARG A 290 1.34 30.75 19.13
C ARG A 290 1.04 31.68 20.29
N ARG A 291 0.11 31.31 21.17
CA ARG A 291 -0.34 32.12 22.30
C ARG A 291 -0.48 31.23 23.54
N PRO A 292 0.65 30.82 24.16
CA PRO A 292 0.62 29.99 25.35
C PRO A 292 -0.10 30.70 26.49
N ARG A 293 -1.09 30.04 27.08
CA ARG A 293 -1.73 30.48 28.32
C ARG A 293 -0.89 30.07 29.53
N ALA A 294 -1.21 30.62 30.70
CA ALA A 294 -0.56 30.21 31.95
C ALA A 294 -0.68 28.68 32.15
N GLY A 295 0.48 28.00 32.26
CA GLY A 295 0.56 26.54 32.39
C GLY A 295 0.69 25.77 31.06
N GLU A 296 0.58 26.43 29.91
CA GLU A 296 0.82 25.81 28.60
C GLU A 296 2.29 25.92 28.19
N GLN A 297 2.76 24.93 27.42
CA GLN A 297 4.09 24.97 26.81
C GLN A 297 4.03 25.78 25.51
N SER A 298 5.14 26.42 25.16
CA SER A 298 5.29 27.08 23.85
C SER A 298 5.43 26.07 22.72
N GLU A 299 5.99 24.89 23.02
CA GLU A 299 6.21 23.81 22.06
C GLU A 299 5.95 22.46 22.72
N TYR A 300 5.35 21.55 21.96
CA TYR A 300 5.07 20.18 22.36
C TYR A 300 5.83 19.25 21.42
N GLY A 301 6.97 18.75 21.89
CA GLY A 301 7.87 17.90 21.10
C GLY A 301 7.51 16.42 21.17
N VAL A 302 7.85 15.70 20.09
CA VAL A 302 7.65 14.25 19.99
C VAL A 302 8.85 13.51 20.54
N VAL A 303 8.60 12.42 21.26
CA VAL A 303 9.64 11.42 21.52
C VAL A 303 9.25 10.16 20.76
N PHE A 304 10.03 9.83 19.73
CA PHE A 304 9.77 8.69 18.85
C PHE A 304 9.45 7.42 19.66
N GLN A 305 8.35 6.75 19.33
CA GLN A 305 7.79 5.57 20.01
C GLN A 305 7.40 5.72 21.49
N ARG A 306 7.53 6.90 22.10
CA ARG A 306 7.14 7.16 23.50
C ARG A 306 5.90 8.04 23.64
N SER A 307 5.89 9.17 22.95
CA SER A 307 4.83 10.17 23.10
C SER A 307 4.69 11.00 21.83
N GLY A 308 3.45 11.17 21.39
CA GLY A 308 3.07 12.07 20.29
C GLY A 308 1.90 12.95 20.72
N PHE A 309 1.72 14.04 19.99
CA PHE A 309 0.63 14.99 20.21
C PHE A 309 -0.32 14.99 19.01
N CYS A 310 -1.56 15.41 19.28
CA CYS A 310 -2.56 15.61 18.25
C CYS A 310 -3.21 16.98 18.45
N VAL A 311 -3.32 17.75 17.38
CA VAL A 311 -4.15 18.95 17.34
C VAL A 311 -5.47 18.58 16.67
N VAL A 312 -6.57 18.83 17.38
CA VAL A 312 -7.91 18.78 16.82
C VAL A 312 -8.44 20.21 16.80
N ALA A 313 -8.71 20.73 15.61
CA ALA A 313 -9.28 22.06 15.43
C ALA A 313 -10.60 21.99 14.66
N TYR A 314 -11.53 22.85 15.05
CA TYR A 314 -12.85 22.97 14.44
C TYR A 314 -13.01 24.41 13.98
N GLU A 315 -13.01 24.62 12.66
CA GLU A 315 -12.94 25.93 12.04
C GLU A 315 -13.99 26.07 10.94
N PRO A 316 -14.63 27.24 10.77
CA PRO A 316 -15.43 27.51 9.58
C PRO A 316 -14.58 27.37 8.31
N THR A 317 -15.19 26.86 7.23
CA THR A 317 -14.59 26.95 5.90
C THR A 317 -14.35 28.42 5.54
N PRO A 318 -13.33 28.76 4.73
CA PRO A 318 -13.03 30.15 4.38
C PRO A 318 -14.19 30.95 3.80
N ASP A 319 -15.16 30.28 3.16
CA ASP A 319 -16.37 30.89 2.61
C ASP A 319 -17.55 30.95 3.59
N GLY A 320 -17.41 30.37 4.79
CA GLY A 320 -18.40 30.40 5.86
C GLY A 320 -19.63 29.50 5.64
N HIS A 321 -19.66 28.70 4.57
CA HIS A 321 -20.79 27.84 4.23
C HIS A 321 -20.70 26.42 4.81
N GLY A 322 -19.65 26.12 5.57
CA GLY A 322 -19.47 24.85 6.26
C GLY A 322 -18.40 24.93 7.33
N ASN A 323 -18.02 23.77 7.85
CA ASN A 323 -16.99 23.64 8.87
C ASN A 323 -15.96 22.58 8.48
N ALA A 324 -14.72 22.83 8.85
CA ALA A 324 -13.61 21.90 8.73
C ALA A 324 -13.23 21.37 10.12
N LEU A 325 -13.14 20.04 10.22
CA LEU A 325 -12.47 19.37 11.32
C LEU A 325 -11.05 19.03 10.88
N LEU A 326 -10.07 19.58 11.57
CA LEU A 326 -8.64 19.44 11.27
C LEU A 326 -8.04 18.48 12.30
N ILE A 327 -7.41 17.40 11.84
CA ILE A 327 -6.76 16.39 12.70
C ILE A 327 -5.29 16.30 12.32
N ILE A 328 -4.43 16.83 13.19
CA ILE A 328 -2.99 16.94 12.96
C ILE A 328 -2.23 16.07 13.96
N GLY A 329 -1.58 15.02 13.47
CA GLY A 329 -0.69 14.18 14.28
C GLY A 329 0.77 14.60 14.14
N THR A 330 1.57 14.24 15.14
CA THR A 330 3.03 14.38 15.14
C THR A 330 3.79 13.08 14.96
#